data_AF-A0A425CYY4-F1
#
_entry.id   AF-A0A425CYY4-F1
#
_cell.length_a   1.000
_cell.length_b   1.000
_cell.length_c   1.000
_cell.angle_alpha   90.00
_cell.angle_beta   90.00
_cell.angle_gamma   90.00
#
_symmetry.space_group_name_H-M   'P 1'
#
loop_
_entity.id
_entity.type
_entity.pdbx_description
1 polymer ?
#
loop_
_entity_poly.entity_id
_entity_poly.type
_entity_poly.pdbx_seq_one_letter_code
_entity_poly.pdbx_strand_id
1 'polypeptide(L)'
;MQGRVRRTSLGLGNKELLEENAVLEAQVAKLEVELQAKHDFNHKLQYESQCLSEMLARLGDKEALAVAKQGAMGHVFLDKGALQQDATKCHVEVGTNRNIVLHGITRTLKTLNRSIADLEMEAREYDRLSAFESELVQRHAWLKAECDAVELKHKAEVQARKVEEYNRKRMMEEDAHLTLPLTDDCLLIGVFDGHGAELGQIASRAAKAFFASNFQDPALLDEVLESPEATFRRLFRECHHHLYGRFKSFYTAQGCSIHEESGPFLTYRMANQSQPFRCVYGGTTATLALLHNQRVIVASVGDSAAILANPTGTCDLTWHAYCDTAPTPASSLPNDDDDDSKQTDNQMDDIVPSFVFLTGTHAPDCTSEFNRLAELGLGAQCLFDHSTDPHD
;
A
#
# COMPACT_ATOMS: atom_id res chain seq x y z
N MET A 1 23.92 51.66 12.47
CA MET A 1 23.85 50.50 11.57
C MET A 1 23.46 49.28 12.39
N GLN A 2 22.16 48.98 12.49
CA GLN A 2 21.66 47.77 13.16
C GLN A 2 21.42 46.70 12.08
N GLY A 3 22.13 45.58 12.18
CA GLY A 3 22.05 44.46 11.26
C GLY A 3 20.70 43.76 11.37
N ARG A 4 19.93 43.79 10.28
CA ARG A 4 18.63 43.11 10.17
C ARG A 4 18.90 41.61 9.99
N VAL A 5 18.64 40.81 11.03
CA VAL A 5 18.68 39.34 10.95
C VAL A 5 17.50 38.89 10.10
N ARG A 6 17.78 38.28 8.94
CA ARG A 6 16.77 37.65 8.08
C ARG A 6 16.24 36.40 8.79
N ARG A 7 14.97 36.44 9.22
CA ARG A 7 14.21 35.25 9.59
C ARG A 7 13.79 34.54 8.31
N THR A 8 13.99 33.22 8.25
CA THR A 8 13.49 32.34 7.19
C THR A 8 12.07 31.85 7.54
N SER A 9 11.41 31.20 6.58
CA SER A 9 9.97 30.88 6.53
C SER A 9 9.40 30.02 7.67
N LEU A 10 10.21 29.58 8.63
CA LEU A 10 9.80 28.83 9.82
C LEU A 10 9.81 29.67 11.11
N GLY A 11 10.10 30.98 11.02
CA GLY A 11 10.11 31.88 12.18
C GLY A 11 11.33 31.74 13.11
N LEU A 12 12.17 30.73 12.88
CA LEU A 12 13.43 30.47 13.57
C LEU A 12 14.58 31.26 12.93
N GLY A 13 15.53 31.73 13.74
CA GLY A 13 16.77 32.33 13.27
C GLY A 13 17.65 31.30 12.58
N ASN A 14 18.51 31.72 11.65
CA ASN A 14 19.41 30.84 10.89
C ASN A 14 20.28 29.90 11.78
N LYS A 15 20.53 30.31 13.03
CA LYS A 15 21.25 29.52 14.04
C LYS A 15 20.39 28.40 14.63
N GLU A 16 19.11 28.66 14.91
CA GLU A 16 18.16 27.70 15.46
C GLU A 16 17.83 26.59 14.45
N LEU A 17 17.73 26.94 13.17
CA LEU A 17 17.57 25.95 12.09
C LEU A 17 18.77 25.04 11.92
N LEU A 18 19.99 25.56 12.09
CA LEU A 18 21.20 24.74 12.04
C LEU A 18 21.29 23.80 13.24
N GLU A 19 20.85 24.24 14.42
CA GLU A 19 20.80 23.41 15.63
C GLU A 19 19.73 22.30 15.49
N GLU A 20 18.55 22.60 14.94
CA GLU A 20 17.50 21.61 14.71
C GLU A 20 17.89 20.59 13.62
N ASN A 21 18.53 21.03 12.54
CA ASN A 21 19.05 20.11 11.51
C ASN A 21 20.13 19.18 12.10
N ALA A 22 21.03 19.69 12.95
CA ALA A 22 22.05 18.87 13.59
C ALA A 22 21.43 17.82 14.54
N VAL A 23 20.32 18.15 15.21
CA VAL A 23 19.58 17.19 16.06
C VAL A 23 18.90 16.12 15.21
N LEU A 24 18.30 16.49 14.08
CA LEU A 24 17.68 15.55 13.15
C LEU A 24 18.72 14.63 12.50
N GLU A 25 19.85 15.16 12.06
CA GLU A 25 20.97 14.36 11.52
C GLU A 25 21.50 13.37 12.57
N ALA A 26 21.61 13.78 13.84
CA ALA A 26 22.01 12.89 14.92
C ALA A 26 20.97 11.79 15.21
N GLN A 27 19.67 12.08 15.09
CA GLN A 27 18.61 11.08 15.24
C GLN A 27 18.59 10.09 14.08
N VAL A 28 18.78 10.56 12.84
CA VAL A 28 18.87 9.70 11.65
C VAL A 28 20.08 8.76 11.77
N ALA A 29 21.25 9.28 12.13
CA ALA A 29 22.45 8.46 12.33
C ALA A 29 22.26 7.39 13.41
N LYS A 30 21.53 7.71 14.49
CA LYS A 30 21.21 6.73 15.54
C LYS A 30 20.28 5.62 15.03
N LEU A 31 19.26 5.99 14.25
CA LEU A 31 18.33 5.03 13.66
C LEU A 31 19.00 4.13 12.62
N GLU A 32 19.94 4.65 11.85
CA GLU A 32 20.74 3.86 10.90
C GLU A 32 21.59 2.79 11.62
N VAL A 33 22.22 3.15 12.75
CA VAL A 33 22.97 2.18 13.57
C VAL A 33 22.06 1.10 14.16
N GLU A 34 20.88 1.47 14.66
CA GLU A 34 19.89 0.50 15.16
C GLU A 34 19.35 -0.42 14.07
N LEU A 35 19.13 0.11 12.86
CA LEU A 35 18.69 -0.67 11.69
C LEU A 35 19.77 -1.65 11.25
N GLN A 36 21.03 -1.22 11.20
CA GLN A 36 22.16 -2.09 10.85
C GLN A 36 22.33 -3.22 11.88
N ALA A 37 22.24 -2.92 13.17
CA ALA A 37 22.31 -3.94 14.22
C ALA A 37 21.18 -4.99 14.10
N LYS A 38 19.98 -4.58 13.67
CA LYS A 38 18.87 -5.51 13.40
C LYS A 38 19.11 -6.36 12.16
N HIS A 39 19.69 -5.79 11.10
CA HIS A 39 20.09 -6.55 9.91
C HIS A 39 21.15 -7.60 10.23
N ASP A 40 22.17 -7.24 10.99
CA ASP A 40 23.24 -8.16 11.41
C ASP A 40 22.69 -9.31 12.27
N PHE A 41 21.76 -8.99 13.18
CA PHE A 41 21.08 -10.00 14.00
C PHE A 41 20.21 -10.96 13.15
N ASN A 42 19.50 -10.43 12.14
CA ASN A 42 18.71 -11.26 11.23
C ASN A 42 19.59 -12.19 10.40
N HIS A 43 20.72 -11.71 9.87
CA HIS A 43 21.68 -12.53 9.14
C HIS A 43 22.25 -13.65 10.02
N LYS A 44 22.52 -13.37 11.30
CA LYS A 44 22.95 -14.40 12.25
C LYS A 44 21.88 -15.48 12.46
N LEU A 45 20.61 -15.08 12.62
CA LEU A 45 19.50 -16.03 12.74
C LEU A 45 19.30 -16.89 11.48
N GLN A 46 19.44 -16.29 10.30
CA GLN A 46 19.37 -17.03 9.03
C GLN A 46 20.47 -18.09 8.95
N TYR A 47 21.71 -17.73 9.33
CA TYR A 47 22.83 -18.67 9.38
C TYR A 47 22.59 -19.81 10.37
N GLU A 48 22.12 -19.51 11.59
CA GLU A 48 21.80 -20.52 12.59
C GLU A 48 20.66 -21.46 12.11
N SER A 49 19.62 -20.90 11.48
CA SER A 49 18.55 -21.68 10.86
C SER A 49 19.05 -22.62 9.76
N GLN A 50 20.01 -22.17 8.96
CA GLN A 50 20.62 -22.98 7.91
C GLN A 50 21.47 -24.12 8.50
N CYS A 51 22.30 -23.85 9.51
CA CYS A 51 23.06 -24.89 10.21
C CYS A 51 22.16 -25.94 10.87
N LEU A 52 21.05 -25.52 11.48
CA LEU A 52 20.08 -26.45 12.08
C LEU A 52 19.39 -27.30 11.02
N SER A 53 19.04 -26.72 9.87
CA SER A 53 18.44 -27.46 8.75
C SER A 53 19.39 -28.53 8.19
N GLU A 54 20.68 -28.21 8.05
CA GLU A 54 21.70 -29.18 7.64
C GLU A 54 21.92 -30.29 8.68
N MET A 55 21.83 -29.97 9.97
CA MET A 55 21.95 -30.95 11.04
C MET A 55 20.77 -31.91 11.06
N LEU A 56 19.54 -31.40 10.85
CA LEU A 56 18.34 -32.22 10.72
C LEU A 56 18.41 -33.16 9.51
N ALA A 57 18.91 -32.69 8.37
CA ALA A 57 19.12 -33.55 7.20
C ALA A 57 20.08 -34.73 7.52
N ARG A 58 21.21 -34.45 8.20
CA ARG A 58 22.16 -35.49 8.61
C ARG A 58 21.59 -36.47 9.63
N LEU A 59 20.68 -36.03 10.50
CA LEU A 59 19.99 -36.91 11.44
C LEU A 59 18.96 -37.79 10.72
N GLY A 60 18.21 -37.24 9.76
CA GLY A 60 17.31 -38.02 8.90
C GLY A 60 18.03 -39.11 8.11
N ASP A 61 19.21 -38.81 7.57
CA ASP A 61 20.04 -39.82 6.89
C ASP A 61 20.50 -40.95 7.83
N LYS A 62 20.83 -40.62 9.08
CA LYS A 62 21.22 -41.62 10.10
C LYS A 62 20.04 -42.47 10.56
N GLU A 63 18.86 -41.86 10.71
CA GLU A 63 17.63 -42.57 11.05
C GLU A 63 17.25 -43.56 9.95
N ALA A 64 17.29 -43.14 8.68
CA ALA A 64 17.05 -44.02 7.54
C ALA A 64 18.04 -45.21 7.51
N LEU A 65 19.32 -44.97 7.81
CA LEU A 65 20.33 -46.02 7.92
C LEU A 65 20.06 -46.98 9.10
N ALA A 66 19.61 -46.46 10.24
CA ALA A 66 19.28 -47.27 11.41
C ALA A 66 18.06 -48.16 11.16
N VAL A 67 17.00 -47.61 10.54
CA VAL A 67 15.82 -48.38 10.12
C VAL A 67 16.19 -49.48 9.13
N ALA A 68 17.06 -49.19 8.16
CA ALA A 68 17.55 -50.19 7.21
C ALA A 68 18.33 -51.32 7.91
N LYS A 69 19.19 -50.98 8.88
CA LYS A 69 19.93 -51.98 9.68
C LYS A 69 19.02 -52.81 10.57
N GLN A 70 17.99 -52.22 11.16
CA GLN A 70 17.01 -52.93 11.98
C GLN A 70 16.19 -53.91 11.12
N GLY A 71 15.79 -53.51 9.92
CA GLY A 71 15.17 -54.41 8.93
C GLY A 71 16.08 -55.58 8.54
N ALA A 72 17.37 -55.31 8.30
CA ALA A 72 18.35 -56.36 8.00
C ALA A 72 18.58 -57.32 9.17
N MET A 73 18.63 -56.82 10.42
CA MET A 73 18.70 -57.69 11.60
C MET A 73 17.45 -58.55 11.78
N GLY A 74 16.26 -57.99 11.53
CA GLY A 74 15.00 -58.75 11.57
C GLY A 74 15.02 -59.96 10.62
N HIS A 75 15.57 -59.79 9.41
CA HIS A 75 15.75 -60.89 8.45
C HIS A 75 16.76 -61.94 8.95
N VAL A 76 17.90 -61.54 9.52
CA VAL A 76 18.91 -62.47 10.05
C VAL A 76 18.39 -63.27 11.25
N PHE A 77 17.55 -62.66 12.09
CA PHE A 77 16.91 -63.36 13.22
C PHE A 77 15.88 -64.39 12.75
N LEU A 78 15.12 -64.09 11.70
CA LEU A 78 14.18 -65.04 11.07
C LEU A 78 14.92 -66.22 10.42
N ASP A 79 16.00 -65.95 9.68
CA ASP A 79 16.81 -66.99 9.03
C ASP A 79 17.54 -67.89 10.04
N LYS A 80 18.06 -67.32 11.14
CA LYS A 80 18.67 -68.12 12.21
C LYS A 80 17.63 -68.91 13.03
N GLY A 81 16.43 -68.36 13.21
CA GLY A 81 15.30 -69.08 13.83
C GLY A 81 14.89 -70.32 13.03
N ALA A 82 14.91 -70.24 11.70
CA ALA A 82 14.67 -71.37 10.81
C ALA A 82 15.78 -72.44 10.91
N LEU A 83 17.06 -72.04 10.93
CA LEU A 83 18.20 -72.95 11.07
C LEU A 83 18.25 -73.67 12.44
N GLN A 84 17.75 -73.03 13.51
CA GLN A 84 17.75 -73.61 14.85
C GLN A 84 16.62 -74.66 15.04
N GLN A 85 15.55 -74.58 14.26
CA GLN A 85 14.52 -75.63 14.17
C GLN A 85 14.97 -76.85 13.34
N ASP A 86 15.86 -76.66 12.35
CA ASP A 86 16.44 -77.78 11.59
C ASP A 86 17.55 -78.52 12.36
N ALA A 87 18.36 -77.79 13.15
CA ALA A 87 19.45 -78.40 13.94
C ALA A 87 18.97 -79.27 15.11
N THR A 88 17.73 -79.11 15.57
CA THR A 88 17.16 -79.90 16.69
C THR A 88 16.64 -81.28 16.27
N LYS A 89 16.76 -81.67 14.99
CA LYS A 89 16.37 -83.00 14.47
C LYS A 89 17.51 -84.00 14.22
N CYS A 90 18.78 -83.64 14.44
CA CYS A 90 19.90 -84.59 14.32
C CYS A 90 20.47 -84.98 15.69
N HIS A 91 20.14 -86.19 16.15
CA HIS A 91 20.79 -86.90 17.25
C HIS A 91 22.32 -86.90 17.08
N VAL A 92 23.10 -86.55 18.11
CA VAL A 92 23.69 -87.46 19.12
C VAL A 92 24.51 -88.60 18.52
N GLU A 93 25.81 -88.37 18.41
CA GLU A 93 26.84 -89.40 18.63
C GLU A 93 27.98 -88.77 19.44
N VAL A 94 28.11 -89.15 20.72
CA VAL A 94 29.20 -88.71 21.59
C VAL A 94 30.08 -89.91 21.90
N GLY A 95 31.25 -89.94 21.28
CA GLY A 95 32.40 -90.73 21.69
C GLY A 95 33.52 -89.84 22.22
N THR A 96 33.91 -90.06 23.48
CA THR A 96 35.20 -89.76 24.13
C THR A 96 35.57 -88.33 24.61
N ASN A 97 36.19 -88.30 25.80
CA ASN A 97 36.93 -87.22 26.50
C ASN A 97 36.17 -86.13 27.30
N ARG A 98 35.76 -86.52 28.52
CA ARG A 98 35.11 -85.69 29.56
C ARG A 98 35.87 -84.39 29.93
N ASN A 99 37.19 -84.35 29.83
CA ASN A 99 38.00 -83.16 30.17
C ASN A 99 38.01 -82.08 29.07
N ILE A 100 37.90 -82.46 27.80
CA ILE A 100 37.83 -81.50 26.67
C ILE A 100 36.45 -80.84 26.62
N VAL A 101 35.39 -81.61 26.91
CA VAL A 101 34.01 -81.13 26.99
C VAL A 101 33.85 -80.10 28.13
N LEU A 102 34.42 -80.35 29.31
CA LEU A 102 34.34 -79.41 30.44
C LEU A 102 35.07 -78.08 30.16
N HIS A 103 36.24 -78.14 29.50
CA HIS A 103 37.00 -76.95 29.11
C HIS A 103 36.28 -76.15 28.02
N GLY A 104 35.65 -76.83 27.06
CA GLY A 104 34.79 -76.22 26.04
C GLY A 104 33.61 -75.49 26.68
N ILE A 105 32.87 -76.15 27.57
CA ILE A 105 31.74 -75.57 28.29
C ILE A 105 32.17 -74.34 29.10
N THR A 106 33.29 -74.41 29.82
CA THR A 106 33.80 -73.29 30.65
C THR A 106 34.21 -72.08 29.79
N ARG A 107 34.81 -72.32 28.61
CA ARG A 107 35.17 -71.25 27.67
C ARG A 107 33.90 -70.60 27.08
N THR A 108 32.90 -71.40 26.70
CA THR A 108 31.62 -70.91 26.20
C THR A 108 30.87 -70.08 27.25
N LEU A 109 30.87 -70.52 28.51
CA LEU A 109 30.25 -69.79 29.63
C LEU A 109 30.92 -68.43 29.89
N LYS A 110 32.26 -68.35 29.79
CA LYS A 110 32.99 -67.08 29.92
C LYS A 110 32.67 -66.12 28.77
N THR A 111 32.55 -66.63 27.55
CA THR A 111 32.16 -65.81 26.39
C THR A 111 30.72 -65.31 26.54
N LEU A 112 29.80 -66.19 26.96
CA LEU A 112 28.40 -65.84 27.17
C LEU A 112 28.24 -64.76 28.25
N ASN A 113 28.94 -64.87 29.37
CA ASN A 113 28.90 -63.87 30.44
C ASN A 113 29.44 -62.50 30.00
N ARG A 114 30.43 -62.46 29.10
CA ARG A 114 30.90 -61.21 28.51
C ARG A 114 29.85 -60.59 27.60
N SER A 115 29.24 -61.40 26.72
CA SER A 115 28.16 -60.92 25.86
C SER A 115 26.94 -60.43 26.64
N ILE A 116 26.61 -61.06 27.77
CA ILE A 116 25.53 -60.58 28.66
C ILE A 116 25.89 -59.21 29.26
N ALA A 117 27.12 -59.04 29.74
CA ALA A 117 27.58 -57.76 30.27
C ALA A 117 27.59 -56.65 29.20
N ASP A 118 27.99 -56.97 27.97
CA ASP A 118 27.97 -56.03 26.84
C ASP A 118 26.53 -55.62 26.49
N LEU A 119 25.58 -56.57 26.47
CA LEU A 119 24.15 -56.30 26.24
C LEU A 119 23.52 -55.47 27.36
N GLU A 120 23.90 -55.71 28.62
CA GLU A 120 23.43 -54.90 29.76
C GLU A 120 23.94 -53.45 29.67
N MET A 121 25.16 -53.24 29.18
CA MET A 121 25.72 -51.92 28.92
C MET A 121 25.00 -51.21 27.77
N GLU A 122 24.71 -51.93 26.69
CA GLU A 122 23.97 -51.40 25.54
C GLU A 122 22.52 -51.05 25.90
N ALA A 123 21.86 -51.86 26.75
CA ALA A 123 20.53 -51.56 27.27
C ALA A 123 20.49 -50.26 28.10
N ARG A 124 21.50 -50.02 28.95
CA ARG A 124 21.60 -48.76 29.71
C ARG A 124 21.81 -47.54 28.82
N GLU A 125 22.60 -47.69 27.76
CA GLU A 125 22.80 -46.59 26.80
C GLU A 125 21.53 -46.33 25.98
N TYR A 126 20.77 -47.37 25.64
CA TYR A 126 19.46 -47.23 25.01
C TYR A 126 18.48 -46.47 25.90
N ASP A 127 18.37 -46.81 27.19
CA ASP A 127 17.51 -46.11 28.15
C ASP A 127 17.90 -44.62 28.26
N ARG A 128 19.21 -44.33 28.26
CA ARG A 128 19.72 -42.95 28.28
C ARG A 128 19.34 -42.18 27.02
N LEU A 129 19.51 -42.79 25.85
CA LEU A 129 19.17 -42.17 24.57
C LEU A 129 17.65 -41.94 24.44
N SER A 130 16.82 -42.88 24.91
CA SER A 130 15.36 -42.72 24.92
C SER A 130 14.89 -41.58 25.84
N ALA A 131 15.53 -41.42 27.01
CA ALA A 131 15.26 -40.27 27.88
C ALA A 131 15.63 -38.94 27.21
N PHE A 132 16.77 -38.89 26.52
CA PHE A 132 17.21 -37.70 25.79
C PHE A 132 16.31 -37.37 24.59
N GLU A 133 15.86 -38.39 23.85
CA GLU A 133 14.88 -38.23 22.77
C GLU A 133 13.56 -37.64 23.30
N SER A 134 13.08 -38.14 24.44
CA SER A 134 11.86 -37.64 25.08
C SER A 134 11.98 -36.15 25.47
N GLU A 135 13.14 -35.74 26.00
CA GLU A 135 13.41 -34.34 26.32
C GLU A 135 13.45 -33.45 25.06
N LEU A 136 14.08 -33.91 23.99
CA LEU A 136 14.13 -33.23 22.70
C LEU A 136 12.73 -33.04 22.09
N VAL A 137 11.89 -34.07 22.14
CA VAL A 137 10.51 -34.01 21.65
C VAL A 137 9.70 -32.97 22.43
N GLN A 138 9.83 -32.95 23.76
CA GLN A 138 9.17 -31.94 24.60
C GLN A 138 9.66 -30.53 24.29
N ARG A 139 10.98 -30.35 24.13
CA ARG A 139 11.58 -29.05 23.80
C ARG A 139 11.15 -28.55 22.42
N HIS A 140 11.08 -29.45 21.43
CA HIS A 140 10.60 -29.14 20.09
C HIS A 140 9.11 -28.75 20.11
N ALA A 141 8.27 -29.47 20.85
CA ALA A 141 6.86 -29.14 21.00
C ALA A 141 6.66 -27.75 21.64
N TRP A 142 7.46 -27.42 22.64
CA TRP A 142 7.43 -26.10 23.28
C TRP A 142 7.86 -24.97 22.32
N LEU A 143 8.99 -25.14 21.61
CA LEU A 143 9.47 -24.16 20.63
C LEU A 143 8.47 -23.95 19.51
N LYS A 144 7.83 -25.02 19.03
CA LYS A 144 6.80 -24.93 17.99
C LYS A 144 5.60 -24.10 18.47
N ALA A 145 5.12 -24.34 19.69
CA ALA A 145 4.03 -23.56 20.26
C ALA A 145 4.39 -22.07 20.41
N GLU A 146 5.64 -21.77 20.80
CA GLU A 146 6.12 -20.39 20.91
C GLU A 146 6.21 -19.70 19.54
N CYS A 147 6.72 -20.40 18.52
CA CYS A 147 6.73 -19.89 17.13
C CYS A 147 5.31 -19.61 16.61
N ASP A 148 4.39 -20.55 16.81
CA ASP A 148 2.99 -20.40 16.40
C ASP A 148 2.34 -19.19 17.10
N ALA A 149 2.63 -18.97 18.39
CA ALA A 149 2.15 -17.82 19.15
C ALA A 149 2.73 -16.49 18.64
N VAL A 150 4.02 -16.45 18.32
CA VAL A 150 4.68 -15.26 17.74
C VAL A 150 4.10 -14.94 16.37
N GLU A 151 3.89 -15.95 15.51
CA GLU A 151 3.26 -15.74 14.21
C GLU A 151 1.82 -15.20 14.32
N LEU A 152 1.03 -15.76 15.25
CA LEU A 152 -0.33 -15.30 15.49
C LEU A 152 -0.33 -13.83 15.96
N LYS A 153 0.56 -13.49 16.90
CA LYS A 153 0.73 -12.13 17.39
C LYS A 153 1.15 -11.18 16.27
N HIS A 154 2.11 -11.58 15.43
CA HIS A 154 2.56 -10.78 14.30
C HIS A 154 1.43 -10.53 13.29
N LYS A 155 0.66 -11.56 12.95
CA LYS A 155 -0.53 -11.43 12.07
C LYS A 155 -1.55 -10.45 12.65
N ALA A 156 -1.81 -10.52 13.97
CA ALA A 156 -2.72 -9.61 14.64
C ALA A 156 -2.19 -8.16 14.64
N GLU A 157 -0.91 -7.95 14.89
CA GLU A 157 -0.28 -6.61 14.86
C GLU A 157 -0.30 -5.99 13.45
N VAL A 158 -0.02 -6.78 12.41
CA VAL A 158 -0.11 -6.32 11.02
C VAL A 158 -1.55 -5.92 10.67
N GLN A 159 -2.54 -6.70 11.12
CA GLN A 159 -3.94 -6.37 10.87
C GLN A 159 -4.37 -5.11 11.62
N ALA A 160 -3.95 -4.95 12.89
CA ALA A 160 -4.21 -3.76 13.67
C ALA A 160 -3.59 -2.50 13.01
N ARG A 161 -2.36 -2.60 12.52
CA ARG A 161 -1.71 -1.50 11.78
C ARG A 161 -2.47 -1.12 10.50
N LYS A 162 -2.96 -2.10 9.73
CA LYS A 162 -3.77 -1.82 8.53
C LYS A 162 -5.06 -1.08 8.87
N VAL A 163 -5.74 -1.48 9.94
CA VAL A 163 -6.98 -0.82 10.40
C VAL A 163 -6.68 0.60 10.88
N GLU A 164 -5.59 0.80 11.63
CA GLU A 164 -5.17 2.12 12.08
C GLU A 164 -4.79 3.03 10.92
N GLU A 165 -4.05 2.51 9.93
CA GLU A 165 -3.69 3.24 8.71
C GLU A 165 -4.93 3.60 7.88
N TYR A 166 -5.87 2.67 7.72
CA TYR A 166 -7.14 2.93 7.05
C TYR A 166 -7.95 4.03 7.76
N ASN A 167 -8.06 3.96 9.09
CA ASN A 167 -8.75 4.97 9.87
C ASN A 167 -8.04 6.33 9.79
N ARG A 168 -6.70 6.35 9.75
CA ARG A 168 -5.91 7.56 9.58
C ARG A 168 -6.12 8.20 8.21
N LYS A 169 -6.11 7.39 7.14
CA LYS A 169 -6.40 7.82 5.76
C LYS A 169 -7.83 8.38 5.66
N ARG A 170 -8.82 7.74 6.30
CA ARG A 170 -10.21 8.22 6.37
C ARG A 170 -10.37 9.54 7.13
N MET A 171 -9.49 9.85 8.07
CA MET A 171 -9.53 11.09 8.87
C MET A 171 -8.64 12.22 8.33
N MET A 172 -7.93 12.00 7.22
CA MET A 172 -7.25 13.08 6.53
C MET A 172 -8.28 13.85 5.69
N GLU A 173 -8.43 15.14 5.95
CA GLU A 173 -9.14 16.05 5.06
C GLU A 173 -8.38 16.07 3.73
N GLU A 174 -8.96 15.41 2.72
CA GLU A 174 -8.44 15.35 1.35
C GLU A 174 -8.80 16.62 0.59
N ASP A 175 -9.72 17.43 1.11
CA ASP A 175 -10.20 18.66 0.49
C ASP A 175 -9.28 19.86 0.74
N ALA A 176 -9.35 20.82 -0.18
CA ALA A 176 -8.78 22.13 0.01
C ALA A 176 -9.73 23.21 -0.53
N HIS A 177 -9.66 24.40 0.06
CA HIS A 177 -10.31 25.58 -0.48
C HIS A 177 -9.36 26.77 -0.55
N LEU A 178 -9.65 27.69 -1.47
CA LEU A 178 -8.94 28.94 -1.68
C LEU A 178 -9.94 30.08 -1.57
N THR A 179 -9.53 31.15 -0.90
CA THR A 179 -10.20 32.44 -0.91
C THR A 179 -9.09 33.47 -1.01
N LEU A 180 -8.99 34.11 -2.18
CA LEU A 180 -7.86 34.94 -2.55
C LEU A 180 -8.37 36.30 -3.08
N PRO A 181 -8.28 37.37 -2.28
CA PRO A 181 -8.51 38.72 -2.80
C PRO A 181 -7.37 39.07 -3.77
N LEU A 182 -7.73 39.44 -5.00
CA LEU A 182 -6.77 39.82 -6.04
C LEU A 182 -6.61 41.35 -6.09
N THR A 183 -7.73 42.06 -5.98
CA THR A 183 -7.82 43.52 -5.88
C THR A 183 -9.00 43.87 -4.95
N ASP A 184 -9.22 45.16 -4.68
CA ASP A 184 -10.33 45.61 -3.81
C ASP A 184 -11.71 45.17 -4.32
N ASP A 185 -11.87 45.02 -5.64
CA ASP A 185 -13.12 44.65 -6.31
C ASP A 185 -13.07 43.24 -6.93
N CYS A 186 -12.07 42.42 -6.56
CA CYS A 186 -11.84 41.10 -7.17
C CYS A 186 -11.52 40.02 -6.14
N LEU A 187 -12.31 38.95 -6.14
CA LEU A 187 -12.16 37.79 -5.26
C LEU A 187 -12.17 36.49 -6.06
N LEU A 188 -11.14 35.67 -5.87
CA LEU A 188 -11.12 34.29 -6.35
C LEU A 188 -11.46 33.34 -5.20
N ILE A 189 -12.46 32.48 -5.43
CA ILE A 189 -12.82 31.38 -4.55
C ILE A 189 -12.55 30.08 -5.30
N GLY A 190 -11.98 29.09 -4.61
CA GLY A 190 -11.73 27.77 -5.17
C GLY A 190 -12.07 26.66 -4.20
N VAL A 191 -12.63 25.57 -4.71
CA VAL A 191 -12.88 24.33 -3.97
C VAL A 191 -12.24 23.18 -4.73
N PHE A 192 -11.54 22.31 -4.00
CA PHE A 192 -10.79 21.18 -4.52
C PHE A 192 -11.15 19.96 -3.68
N ASP A 193 -11.96 19.06 -4.23
CA ASP A 193 -12.34 17.78 -3.61
C ASP A 193 -11.29 16.75 -3.99
N GLY A 194 -10.41 16.45 -3.04
CA GLY A 194 -9.32 15.50 -3.25
C GLY A 194 -9.86 14.08 -3.08
N HIS A 195 -9.52 13.19 -4.02
CA HIS A 195 -9.89 11.78 -3.93
C HIS A 195 -8.67 10.87 -4.04
N GLY A 196 -8.68 9.81 -3.24
CA GLY A 196 -7.72 8.72 -3.29
C GLY A 196 -6.83 8.74 -2.05
N ALA A 197 -6.86 7.62 -1.32
CA ALA A 197 -6.38 7.50 0.05
C ALA A 197 -4.90 7.85 0.31
N GLU A 198 -4.10 8.06 -0.73
CA GLU A 198 -2.69 8.49 -0.64
C GLU A 198 -2.41 9.84 -1.32
N LEU A 199 -3.16 10.18 -2.37
CA LEU A 199 -2.85 11.31 -3.23
C LEU A 199 -3.91 12.40 -3.27
N GLY A 200 -5.13 12.17 -2.79
CA GLY A 200 -6.22 13.15 -2.81
C GLY A 200 -5.80 14.45 -2.13
N GLN A 201 -5.27 14.35 -0.90
CA GLN A 201 -4.74 15.50 -0.17
C GLN A 201 -3.54 16.17 -0.86
N ILE A 202 -2.68 15.40 -1.53
CA ILE A 202 -1.55 15.99 -2.27
C ILE A 202 -2.07 16.76 -3.48
N ALA A 203 -3.05 16.20 -4.17
CA ALA A 203 -3.67 16.76 -5.36
C ALA A 203 -4.38 18.08 -5.04
N SER A 204 -5.31 18.08 -4.09
CA SER A 204 -6.10 19.26 -3.73
C SER A 204 -5.23 20.42 -3.23
N ARG A 205 -4.22 20.13 -2.39
CA ARG A 205 -3.27 21.13 -1.88
C ARG A 205 -2.36 21.66 -2.97
N ALA A 206 -1.89 20.80 -3.88
CA ALA A 206 -1.06 21.22 -5.00
C ALA A 206 -1.86 22.07 -6.00
N ALA A 207 -3.12 21.71 -6.29
CA ALA A 207 -4.01 22.51 -7.13
C ALA A 207 -4.27 23.88 -6.50
N LYS A 208 -4.63 23.92 -5.21
CA LYS A 208 -4.76 25.18 -4.45
C LYS A 208 -3.51 26.04 -4.56
N ALA A 209 -2.33 25.47 -4.33
CA ALA A 209 -1.07 26.20 -4.41
C ALA A 209 -0.79 26.70 -5.83
N PHE A 210 -1.05 25.87 -6.84
CA PHE A 210 -0.89 26.22 -8.25
C PHE A 210 -1.73 27.46 -8.60
N PHE A 211 -3.04 27.45 -8.33
CA PHE A 211 -3.90 28.59 -8.63
C PHE A 211 -3.51 29.80 -7.79
N ALA A 212 -3.26 29.63 -6.49
CA ALA A 212 -2.86 30.74 -5.63
C ALA A 212 -1.56 31.41 -6.08
N SER A 213 -0.60 30.65 -6.64
CA SER A 213 0.66 31.20 -7.17
C SER A 213 0.49 31.88 -8.52
N ASN A 214 -0.29 31.30 -9.43
CA ASN A 214 -0.51 31.89 -10.76
C ASN A 214 -1.24 33.24 -10.67
N PHE A 215 -2.25 33.33 -9.81
CA PHE A 215 -2.99 34.57 -9.57
C PHE A 215 -2.22 35.64 -8.76
N GLN A 216 -0.95 35.41 -8.43
CA GLN A 216 -0.08 36.49 -7.92
C GLN A 216 0.41 37.42 -9.03
N ASP A 217 0.39 36.96 -10.29
CA ASP A 217 0.71 37.81 -11.44
C ASP A 217 -0.55 38.59 -11.86
N PRO A 218 -0.56 39.93 -11.74
CA PRO A 218 -1.71 40.73 -12.15
C PRO A 218 -2.07 40.56 -13.63
N ALA A 219 -1.10 40.24 -14.51
CA ALA A 219 -1.35 40.04 -15.93
C ALA A 219 -2.32 38.87 -16.18
N LEU A 220 -2.30 37.85 -15.32
CA LEU A 220 -3.22 36.73 -15.44
C LEU A 220 -4.67 37.14 -15.20
N LEU A 221 -4.93 38.08 -14.28
CA LEU A 221 -6.27 38.58 -14.05
C LEU A 221 -6.79 39.30 -15.32
N ASP A 222 -5.95 40.12 -15.95
CA ASP A 222 -6.30 40.79 -17.21
C ASP A 222 -6.64 39.77 -18.31
N GLU A 223 -5.82 38.72 -18.46
CA GLU A 223 -6.08 37.62 -19.41
C GLU A 223 -7.39 36.88 -19.15
N VAL A 224 -7.73 36.61 -17.88
CA VAL A 224 -8.99 35.96 -17.51
C VAL A 224 -10.19 36.86 -17.80
N LEU A 225 -10.08 38.16 -17.58
CA LEU A 225 -11.17 39.11 -17.83
C LEU A 225 -11.44 39.30 -19.33
N GLU A 226 -10.37 39.28 -20.15
CA GLU A 226 -10.45 39.38 -21.60
C GLU A 226 -10.93 38.08 -22.26
N SER A 227 -10.37 36.93 -21.87
CA SER A 227 -10.67 35.61 -22.46
C SER A 227 -10.76 34.51 -21.39
N PRO A 228 -11.88 34.43 -20.65
CA PRO A 228 -11.99 33.54 -19.50
C PRO A 228 -11.88 32.07 -19.87
N GLU A 229 -12.56 31.61 -20.91
CA GLU A 229 -12.59 30.20 -21.29
C GLU A 229 -11.19 29.70 -21.71
N ALA A 230 -10.53 30.39 -22.64
CA ALA A 230 -9.21 29.99 -23.12
C ALA A 230 -8.18 29.99 -21.97
N THR A 231 -8.23 31.01 -21.11
CA THR A 231 -7.32 31.14 -19.98
C THR A 231 -7.56 30.04 -18.93
N PHE A 232 -8.80 29.75 -18.55
CA PHE A 232 -9.07 28.68 -17.60
C PHE A 232 -8.77 27.28 -18.15
N ARG A 233 -9.03 27.00 -19.44
CA ARG A 233 -8.61 25.73 -20.08
C ARG A 233 -7.09 25.55 -20.00
N ARG A 234 -6.33 26.60 -20.33
CA ARG A 234 -4.86 26.61 -20.20
C ARG A 234 -4.43 26.37 -18.75
N LEU A 235 -5.00 27.09 -17.80
CA LEU A 235 -4.66 26.93 -16.37
C LEU A 235 -4.98 25.53 -15.84
N PHE A 236 -6.12 24.93 -16.20
CA PHE A 236 -6.43 23.55 -15.79
C PHE A 236 -5.44 22.55 -16.39
N ARG A 237 -5.05 22.72 -17.66
CA ARG A 237 -4.02 21.89 -18.31
C ARG A 237 -2.68 22.00 -17.59
N GLU A 238 -2.22 23.22 -17.31
CA GLU A 238 -0.98 23.46 -16.59
C GLU A 238 -1.04 22.93 -15.14
N CYS A 239 -2.19 23.09 -14.46
CA CYS A 239 -2.42 22.51 -13.14
C CYS A 239 -2.32 20.98 -13.17
N HIS A 240 -2.89 20.34 -14.19
CA HIS A 240 -2.80 18.89 -14.34
C HIS A 240 -1.35 18.41 -14.46
N HIS A 241 -0.54 19.07 -15.29
CA HIS A 241 0.90 18.79 -15.41
C HIS A 241 1.64 19.04 -14.09
N HIS A 242 1.26 20.09 -13.35
CA HIS A 242 1.78 20.35 -12.02
C HIS A 242 1.49 19.17 -11.07
N LEU A 243 0.26 18.67 -11.03
CA LEU A 243 -0.12 17.49 -10.22
C LEU A 243 0.67 16.24 -10.61
N TYR A 244 0.83 16.00 -11.91
CA TYR A 244 1.66 14.89 -12.42
C TYR A 244 3.09 14.95 -11.87
N GLY A 245 3.72 16.13 -11.91
CA GLY A 245 5.04 16.36 -11.33
C GLY A 245 5.09 16.15 -9.80
N ARG A 246 4.02 16.52 -9.08
CA ARG A 246 3.90 16.29 -7.63
C ARG A 246 3.79 14.80 -7.29
N PHE A 247 2.96 14.04 -8.01
CA PHE A 247 2.84 12.60 -7.82
C PHE A 247 4.14 11.87 -8.12
N LYS A 248 4.82 12.26 -9.22
CA LYS A 248 6.14 11.74 -9.56
C LYS A 248 7.16 11.97 -8.45
N SER A 249 7.20 13.18 -7.90
CA SER A 249 8.11 13.52 -6.80
C SER A 249 7.80 12.73 -5.54
N PHE A 250 6.51 12.55 -5.20
CA PHE A 250 6.06 11.79 -4.03
C PHE A 250 6.53 10.34 -4.06
N TYR A 251 6.30 9.63 -5.17
CA TYR A 251 6.71 8.22 -5.28
C TYR A 251 8.23 8.05 -5.42
N THR A 252 8.91 8.97 -6.12
CA THR A 252 10.38 8.94 -6.21
C THR A 252 11.02 9.10 -4.83
N ALA A 253 10.48 9.99 -3.98
CA ALA A 253 10.95 10.19 -2.61
C ALA A 253 10.76 8.95 -1.71
N GLN A 254 9.81 8.07 -2.05
CA GLN A 254 9.60 6.79 -1.38
C GLN A 254 10.45 5.65 -1.96
N GLY A 255 11.39 5.96 -2.86
CA GLY A 255 12.23 4.96 -3.51
C GLY A 255 11.49 4.12 -4.56
N CYS A 256 10.37 4.61 -5.11
CA CYS A 256 9.72 3.94 -6.23
C CYS A 256 10.41 4.27 -7.55
N SER A 257 10.49 3.27 -8.44
CA SER A 257 10.74 3.48 -9.86
C SER A 257 9.44 3.89 -10.54
N ILE A 258 9.50 4.96 -11.32
CA ILE A 258 8.36 5.49 -12.06
C ILE A 258 8.53 5.18 -13.54
N HIS A 259 7.46 4.73 -14.17
CA HIS A 259 7.42 4.52 -15.61
C HIS A 259 6.31 5.36 -16.22
N GLU A 260 6.71 6.14 -17.20
CA GLU A 260 5.82 6.93 -18.05
C GLU A 260 5.60 6.03 -19.28
N GLU A 261 4.55 5.20 -19.26
CA GLU A 261 4.14 4.54 -20.50
C GLU A 261 3.69 5.60 -21.51
N SER A 262 3.63 5.24 -22.79
CA SER A 262 3.19 6.09 -23.90
C SER A 262 1.67 6.37 -23.86
N GLY A 263 1.19 6.87 -22.72
CA GLY A 263 -0.20 7.17 -22.40
C GLY A 263 -0.31 8.08 -21.16
N PRO A 264 -1.51 8.54 -20.80
CA PRO A 264 -1.70 9.58 -19.78
C PRO A 264 -1.51 9.10 -18.33
N PHE A 265 -1.16 7.84 -18.11
CA PHE A 265 -1.16 7.23 -16.80
C PHE A 265 0.25 7.16 -16.22
N LEU A 266 0.40 7.73 -15.02
CA LEU A 266 1.59 7.54 -14.22
C LEU A 266 1.55 6.13 -13.60
N THR A 267 2.63 5.36 -13.77
CA THR A 267 2.77 4.05 -13.12
C THR A 267 4.01 4.00 -12.24
N TYR A 268 3.94 3.25 -11.14
CA TYR A 268 5.02 3.14 -10.16
C TYR A 268 5.25 1.70 -9.71
N ARG A 269 6.47 1.42 -9.26
CA ARG A 269 6.87 0.14 -8.65
C ARG A 269 7.87 0.40 -7.54
N MET A 270 7.75 -0.29 -6.41
CA MET A 270 8.76 -0.22 -5.35
C MET A 270 10.11 -0.72 -5.87
N ALA A 271 11.20 0.03 -5.61
CA ALA A 271 12.53 -0.43 -5.99
C ALA A 271 12.81 -1.82 -5.39
N ASN A 272 13.43 -2.69 -6.18
CA ASN A 272 13.80 -4.06 -5.81
C ASN A 272 12.63 -5.05 -5.59
N GLN A 273 11.41 -4.70 -5.99
CA GLN A 273 10.30 -5.65 -6.05
C GLN A 273 10.09 -6.18 -7.47
N SER A 274 9.84 -7.48 -7.60
CA SER A 274 9.48 -8.14 -8.87
C SER A 274 8.02 -7.94 -9.27
N GLN A 275 7.24 -7.23 -8.44
CA GLN A 275 5.83 -6.97 -8.72
C GLN A 275 5.65 -6.09 -9.97
N PRO A 276 4.51 -6.23 -10.69
CA PRO A 276 4.20 -5.36 -11.82
C PRO A 276 4.09 -3.90 -11.39
N PHE A 277 4.28 -3.01 -12.36
CA PHE A 277 3.96 -1.60 -12.19
C PHE A 277 2.48 -1.45 -11.85
N ARG A 278 2.18 -0.51 -10.95
CA ARG A 278 0.83 -0.17 -10.52
C ARG A 278 0.48 1.22 -11.03
N CYS A 279 -0.76 1.41 -11.43
CA CYS A 279 -1.26 2.74 -11.74
C CYS A 279 -1.27 3.60 -10.48
N VAL A 280 -0.92 4.87 -10.65
CA VAL A 280 -1.11 5.88 -9.63
C VAL A 280 -2.60 6.23 -9.57
N TYR A 281 -3.20 6.09 -8.39
CA TYR A 281 -4.60 6.41 -8.16
C TYR A 281 -4.73 7.63 -7.25
N GLY A 282 -5.49 8.61 -7.71
CA GLY A 282 -5.88 9.79 -6.95
C GLY A 282 -5.80 11.06 -7.78
N GLY A 283 -6.53 12.07 -7.32
CA GLY A 283 -6.73 13.31 -8.04
C GLY A 283 -7.51 14.29 -7.20
N THR A 284 -7.95 15.37 -7.83
CA THR A 284 -8.82 16.36 -7.19
C THR A 284 -9.77 16.94 -8.23
N THR A 285 -10.98 17.29 -7.82
CA THR A 285 -11.80 18.24 -8.57
C THR A 285 -11.19 19.64 -8.44
N ALA A 286 -11.67 20.57 -9.26
CA ALA A 286 -11.37 21.99 -9.09
C ALA A 286 -12.55 22.83 -9.59
N THR A 287 -13.21 23.53 -8.67
CA THR A 287 -14.23 24.53 -9.01
C THR A 287 -13.78 25.90 -8.54
N LEU A 288 -13.64 26.82 -9.49
CA LEU A 288 -13.19 28.19 -9.27
C LEU A 288 -14.32 29.16 -9.59
N ALA A 289 -14.52 30.15 -8.72
CA ALA A 289 -15.41 31.28 -8.93
C ALA A 289 -14.62 32.58 -8.76
N LEU A 290 -14.53 33.35 -9.85
CA LEU A 290 -13.95 34.69 -9.85
C LEU A 290 -15.08 35.72 -9.81
N LEU A 291 -15.13 36.50 -8.74
CA LEU A 291 -16.04 37.62 -8.58
C LEU A 291 -15.26 38.89 -8.91
N HIS A 292 -15.69 39.62 -9.94
CA HIS A 292 -15.08 40.89 -10.32
C HIS A 292 -16.16 41.89 -10.68
N ASN A 293 -16.26 42.98 -9.89
CA ASN A 293 -17.37 43.93 -9.98
C ASN A 293 -18.75 43.24 -9.89
N GLN A 294 -19.56 43.33 -10.96
CA GLN A 294 -20.89 42.70 -11.06
C GLN A 294 -20.87 41.41 -11.88
N ARG A 295 -19.68 40.88 -12.20
CA ARG A 295 -19.52 39.67 -13.00
C ARG A 295 -19.01 38.52 -12.13
N VAL A 296 -19.62 37.36 -12.31
CA VAL A 296 -19.15 36.09 -11.77
C VAL A 296 -18.70 35.22 -12.93
N ILE A 297 -17.48 34.70 -12.86
CA ILE A 297 -16.93 33.74 -13.83
C ILE A 297 -16.69 32.44 -13.08
N VAL A 298 -17.28 31.35 -13.56
CA VAL A 298 -17.14 30.03 -12.94
C VAL A 298 -16.46 29.08 -13.92
N ALA A 299 -15.48 28.34 -13.41
CA ALA A 299 -14.76 27.32 -14.16
C ALA A 299 -14.63 26.05 -13.29
N SER A 300 -15.10 24.91 -13.79
CA SER A 300 -15.20 23.68 -13.01
C SER A 300 -14.68 22.45 -13.77
N VAL A 301 -13.98 21.58 -13.06
CA VAL A 301 -13.62 20.22 -13.46
C VAL A 301 -14.00 19.27 -12.33
N GLY A 302 -14.86 18.29 -12.62
CA GLY A 302 -15.41 17.36 -11.64
C GLY A 302 -16.83 17.69 -11.19
N ASP A 303 -17.24 17.13 -10.05
CA ASP A 303 -18.61 17.13 -9.54
C ASP A 303 -18.87 18.11 -8.40
N SER A 304 -17.86 18.89 -8.01
CA SER A 304 -18.08 20.06 -7.15
C SER A 304 -18.94 21.11 -7.87
N ALA A 305 -19.75 21.84 -7.10
CA ALA A 305 -20.75 22.75 -7.67
C ALA A 305 -20.59 24.20 -7.17
N ALA A 306 -20.87 25.16 -8.05
CA ALA A 306 -21.07 26.55 -7.66
C ALA A 306 -22.56 26.90 -7.75
N ILE A 307 -23.09 27.45 -6.66
CA ILE A 307 -24.51 27.77 -6.49
C ILE A 307 -24.62 29.24 -6.12
N LEU A 308 -25.37 30.00 -6.92
CA LEU A 308 -25.72 31.39 -6.61
C LEU A 308 -27.10 31.41 -5.96
N ALA A 309 -27.17 31.63 -4.65
CA ALA A 309 -28.43 31.79 -3.94
C ALA A 309 -28.97 33.23 -4.11
N ASN A 310 -30.18 33.36 -4.65
CA ASN A 310 -30.93 34.61 -4.73
C ASN A 310 -32.14 34.58 -3.76
N PRO A 311 -32.07 35.22 -2.60
CA PRO A 311 -33.17 35.24 -1.64
C PRO A 311 -34.35 36.12 -2.07
N THR A 312 -34.22 36.96 -3.12
CA THR A 312 -35.20 37.99 -3.48
C THR A 312 -35.96 37.75 -4.79
N GLY A 313 -35.72 36.64 -5.49
CA GLY A 313 -36.51 36.21 -6.66
C GLY A 313 -36.32 37.04 -7.94
N THR A 314 -35.86 38.28 -7.85
CA THR A 314 -35.55 39.15 -9.00
C THR A 314 -34.03 39.26 -9.16
N CYS A 315 -33.47 38.55 -10.13
CA CYS A 315 -32.08 38.72 -10.54
C CYS A 315 -32.07 38.92 -12.04
N ASP A 316 -31.70 40.13 -12.49
CA ASP A 316 -31.33 40.40 -13.87
C ASP A 316 -29.97 39.74 -14.15
N LEU A 317 -29.92 38.40 -14.11
CA LEU A 317 -28.73 37.63 -14.45
C LEU A 317 -28.67 37.48 -15.96
N THR A 318 -27.69 38.13 -16.57
CA THR A 318 -27.38 37.92 -17.99
C THR A 318 -26.23 36.93 -18.12
N TRP A 319 -26.47 35.82 -18.80
CA TRP A 319 -25.39 34.90 -19.15
C TRP A 319 -24.59 35.47 -20.31
N HIS A 320 -23.35 35.85 -20.03
CA HIS A 320 -22.46 36.46 -21.02
C HIS A 320 -21.88 35.45 -22.02
N ALA A 321 -21.58 34.23 -21.56
CA ALA A 321 -21.04 33.16 -22.37
C ALA A 321 -21.21 31.83 -21.64
N TYR A 322 -21.33 30.76 -22.43
CA TYR A 322 -21.20 29.39 -21.97
C TYR A 322 -20.15 28.70 -22.81
N CYS A 323 -19.49 27.70 -22.23
CA CYS A 323 -18.63 26.83 -23.01
C CYS A 323 -19.53 25.87 -23.81
N ASP A 324 -19.55 25.98 -25.14
CA ASP A 324 -20.38 25.16 -26.03
C ASP A 324 -20.09 23.64 -25.89
N THR A 325 -18.90 23.31 -25.37
CA THR A 325 -18.48 21.93 -25.10
C THR A 325 -18.70 21.47 -23.65
N ALA A 326 -19.22 22.34 -22.78
CA ALA A 326 -19.58 21.99 -21.41
C ALA A 326 -21.04 21.53 -21.33
N PRO A 327 -21.43 20.71 -20.34
CA PRO A 327 -22.83 20.38 -20.09
C PRO A 327 -23.65 21.67 -19.93
N THR A 328 -24.89 21.64 -20.42
CA THR A 328 -25.87 22.71 -20.19
C THR A 328 -25.93 23.06 -18.70
N PRO A 329 -26.01 24.33 -18.30
CA PRO A 329 -26.16 24.71 -16.90
C PRO A 329 -27.29 23.93 -16.23
N ALA A 330 -27.07 23.44 -15.01
CA ALA A 330 -28.04 22.57 -14.35
C ALA A 330 -29.38 23.27 -14.02
N SER A 331 -29.41 24.61 -14.03
CA SER A 331 -30.66 25.38 -14.01
C SER A 331 -30.82 26.16 -15.32
N SER A 332 -31.83 25.82 -16.11
CA SER A 332 -32.40 26.74 -17.09
C SER A 332 -32.97 27.94 -16.33
N LEU A 333 -32.53 29.17 -16.67
CA LEU A 333 -33.31 30.34 -16.26
C LEU A 333 -34.74 30.18 -16.82
N PRO A 334 -35.78 30.64 -16.12
CA PRO A 334 -37.09 30.79 -16.74
C PRO A 334 -36.91 31.72 -17.94
N ASN A 335 -37.12 31.18 -19.15
CA ASN A 335 -37.10 31.99 -20.36
C ASN A 335 -38.34 32.90 -20.31
N ASP A 336 -38.15 34.21 -20.54
CA ASP A 336 -39.24 35.17 -20.75
C ASP A 336 -40.00 34.95 -22.09
N ASP A 337 -39.74 33.84 -22.79
CA ASP A 337 -40.27 33.54 -24.13
C ASP A 337 -41.29 32.37 -24.15
N ASP A 338 -41.82 31.94 -23.01
CA ASP A 338 -42.95 31.00 -23.03
C ASP A 338 -44.26 31.73 -23.33
N ASP A 339 -44.54 31.73 -24.63
CA ASP A 339 -45.82 31.93 -25.31
C ASP A 339 -47.02 31.52 -24.43
N ASP A 340 -47.99 32.43 -24.40
CA ASP A 340 -49.13 32.59 -23.49
C ASP A 340 -50.22 31.50 -23.64
N SER A 341 -49.83 30.22 -23.79
CA SER A 341 -50.80 29.16 -24.10
C SER A 341 -50.44 27.78 -23.56
N LYS A 342 -50.47 27.63 -22.23
CA LYS A 342 -50.88 26.38 -21.54
C LYS A 342 -51.08 26.62 -20.04
N GLN A 343 -52.21 27.25 -19.71
CA GLN A 343 -52.83 27.05 -18.39
C GLN A 343 -53.21 25.57 -18.25
N THR A 344 -52.40 24.80 -17.52
CA THR A 344 -52.88 23.60 -16.85
C THR A 344 -53.01 23.94 -15.37
N ASP A 345 -54.25 23.99 -14.92
CA ASP A 345 -54.64 24.03 -13.51
C ASP A 345 -53.91 22.94 -12.72
N ASN A 346 -52.87 23.33 -11.99
CA ASN A 346 -52.39 22.65 -10.79
C ASN A 346 -51.54 23.66 -10.01
N GLN A 347 -52.21 24.48 -9.20
CA GLN A 347 -51.59 25.24 -8.11
C GLN A 347 -51.04 24.25 -7.08
N MET A 348 -49.81 23.76 -7.28
CA MET A 348 -48.87 23.77 -6.17
C MET A 348 -48.13 25.10 -6.30
N ASP A 349 -47.98 25.81 -5.19
CA ASP A 349 -47.04 26.92 -5.12
C ASP A 349 -45.66 26.35 -5.50
N ASP A 350 -45.29 26.48 -6.76
CA ASP A 350 -43.95 26.16 -7.25
C ASP A 350 -43.01 27.07 -6.48
N ILE A 351 -42.35 26.49 -5.48
CA ILE A 351 -41.20 27.11 -4.83
C ILE A 351 -40.14 27.21 -5.93
N VAL A 352 -40.18 28.32 -6.69
CA VAL A 352 -39.15 28.67 -7.65
C VAL A 352 -37.83 28.61 -6.89
N PRO A 353 -36.88 27.76 -7.30
CA PRO A 353 -35.66 27.58 -6.55
C PRO A 353 -34.98 28.94 -6.36
N SER A 354 -34.75 29.32 -5.10
CA SER A 354 -34.14 30.59 -4.71
C SER A 354 -32.63 30.60 -5.02
N PHE A 355 -32.18 29.82 -6.01
CA PHE A 355 -30.79 29.63 -6.37
C PHE A 355 -30.63 29.17 -7.82
N VAL A 356 -29.47 29.49 -8.40
CA VAL A 356 -29.06 29.14 -9.77
C VAL A 356 -27.79 28.30 -9.69
N PHE A 357 -27.75 27.17 -10.40
CA PHE A 357 -26.52 26.39 -10.55
C PHE A 357 -25.65 27.00 -11.64
N LEU A 358 -24.40 27.31 -11.31
CA LEU A 358 -23.45 27.92 -12.23
C LEU A 358 -22.50 26.92 -12.91
N THR A 359 -22.52 25.67 -12.47
CA THR A 359 -21.67 24.58 -12.97
C THR A 359 -22.52 23.47 -13.61
N GLY A 360 -21.98 22.82 -14.64
CA GLY A 360 -22.49 21.54 -15.13
C GLY A 360 -22.07 20.39 -14.20
N THR A 361 -22.80 19.28 -14.24
CA THR A 361 -22.41 18.04 -13.55
C THR A 361 -21.40 17.26 -14.38
N HIS A 362 -20.14 17.15 -13.92
CA HIS A 362 -19.12 16.28 -14.53
C HIS A 362 -18.83 15.02 -13.68
N ALA A 363 -19.83 14.57 -12.91
CA ALA A 363 -19.72 13.37 -12.11
C ALA A 363 -19.54 12.12 -13.01
N PRO A 364 -18.80 11.10 -12.56
CA PRO A 364 -18.54 9.89 -13.35
C PRO A 364 -19.81 9.09 -13.67
N ASP A 365 -20.90 9.30 -12.93
CA ASP A 365 -22.22 8.70 -13.16
C ASP A 365 -23.17 9.61 -13.99
N CYS A 366 -22.72 10.81 -14.37
CA CYS A 366 -23.50 11.73 -15.20
C CYS A 366 -23.61 11.19 -16.63
N THR A 367 -24.81 10.76 -17.01
CA THR A 367 -25.05 10.12 -18.32
C THR A 367 -24.78 11.08 -19.50
N SER A 368 -25.14 12.36 -19.37
CA SER A 368 -24.86 13.35 -20.41
C SER A 368 -23.36 13.59 -20.59
N GLU A 369 -22.60 13.64 -19.49
CA GLU A 369 -21.14 13.80 -19.55
C GLU A 369 -20.47 12.54 -20.11
N PHE A 370 -20.92 11.35 -19.70
CA PHE A 370 -20.46 10.09 -20.26
C PHE A 370 -20.67 10.04 -21.79
N ASN A 371 -21.87 10.41 -22.26
CA ASN A 371 -22.17 10.43 -23.69
C ASN A 371 -21.31 11.45 -24.43
N ARG A 372 -21.11 12.66 -23.87
CA ARG A 372 -20.22 13.69 -24.44
C ARG A 372 -18.78 13.18 -24.59
N LEU A 373 -18.23 12.54 -23.55
CA LEU A 373 -16.88 11.98 -23.59
C LEU A 373 -16.76 10.80 -24.56
N ALA A 374 -17.81 10.00 -24.71
CA ALA A 374 -17.87 8.91 -25.68
C ALA A 374 -17.87 9.44 -27.12
N GLU A 375 -18.61 10.50 -27.40
CA GLU A 375 -18.66 11.16 -28.72
C GLU A 375 -17.31 11.79 -29.12
N LEU A 376 -16.57 12.32 -28.14
CA LEU A 376 -15.21 12.86 -28.34
C LEU A 376 -14.13 11.77 -28.50
N GLY A 377 -14.48 10.48 -28.39
CA GLY A 377 -13.53 9.37 -28.49
C GLY A 377 -12.61 9.22 -27.27
N LEU A 378 -12.91 9.92 -26.17
CA LEU A 378 -12.08 9.98 -24.96
C LEU A 378 -12.44 8.90 -23.94
N GLY A 379 -13.60 8.25 -24.06
CA GLY A 379 -14.01 7.15 -23.18
C GLY A 379 -13.96 7.53 -21.69
N ALA A 380 -13.50 6.61 -20.82
CA ALA A 380 -13.31 6.86 -19.39
C ALA A 380 -12.05 7.70 -19.04
N GLN A 381 -11.44 8.37 -20.03
CA GLN A 381 -10.28 9.25 -19.83
C GLN A 381 -10.78 10.61 -19.31
N CYS A 382 -11.29 10.65 -18.08
CA CYS A 382 -11.80 11.86 -17.43
C CYS A 382 -10.69 12.83 -16.96
N LEU A 383 -9.69 13.09 -17.80
CA LEU A 383 -8.58 13.99 -17.44
C LEU A 383 -8.15 14.98 -18.52
N PHE A 384 -8.85 15.02 -19.66
CA PHE A 384 -8.38 15.84 -20.77
C PHE A 384 -9.52 16.60 -21.42
N ASP A 385 -9.40 17.92 -21.36
CA ASP A 385 -9.71 18.72 -22.55
C ASP A 385 -8.58 18.45 -23.54
N HIS A 386 -8.71 17.36 -24.32
CA HIS A 386 -7.84 17.16 -25.47
C HIS A 386 -8.14 18.31 -26.42
N SER A 387 -7.10 19.03 -26.84
CA SER A 387 -7.26 19.93 -27.98
C SER A 387 -7.87 19.11 -29.10
N THR A 388 -8.99 19.57 -29.64
CA THR A 388 -9.52 19.06 -30.91
C THR A 388 -8.63 19.44 -32.09
N ASP A 389 -7.45 20.01 -31.83
CA ASP A 389 -6.50 20.46 -32.82
C ASP A 389 -5.49 19.33 -33.09
N PRO A 390 -5.52 18.69 -34.28
CA PRO A 390 -4.63 17.58 -34.64
C PRO A 390 -3.14 17.98 -34.83
N HIS A 391 -2.75 19.17 -34.37
CA HIS A 391 -1.42 19.74 -34.53
C HIS A 391 -0.68 20.06 -33.23
N ASP A 392 -1.23 19.68 -32.06
CA ASP A 392 -0.50 19.65 -30.77
C ASP A 392 0.19 18.29 -30.54
#